data_AF-A0AAD0EZ03-F1
#
_entry.id   AF-A0AAD0EZ03-F1
#
_cell.length_a   1.000
_cell.length_b   1.000
_cell.length_c   1.000
_cell.angle_alpha   90.00
_cell.angle_beta   90.00
_cell.angle_gamma   90.00
#
_symmetry.space_group_name_H-M   'P 1'
#
loop_
_entity.id
_entity.type
_entity.pdbx_description
1 polymer ?
#
loop_
_entity_poly.entity_id
_entity_poly.type
_entity_poly.pdbx_seq_one_letter_code
_entity_poly.pdbx_strand_id
1 'polypeptide(L)'
;MDDRLAFFTYLSQNPLKGDVIQHGKGLRKIRWATSGKGKSGGVRVIYYNMLDDGLIVCLAVYAKNEKENISAKELKSLKNEKQGN
;
A
#
# COMPACT_ATOMS: atom_id res chain seq x y z
N MET A 1 -9.13 9.03 -16.13
CA MET A 1 -8.22 9.52 -15.07
C MET A 1 -7.15 8.46 -14.88
N ASP A 2 -5.88 8.83 -14.76
CA ASP A 2 -4.80 7.86 -14.48
C ASP A 2 -5.14 7.08 -13.19
N ASP A 3 -5.12 5.74 -13.23
CA ASP A 3 -5.42 4.88 -12.08
C ASP A 3 -4.55 5.20 -10.87
N ARG A 4 -3.30 5.61 -11.11
CA ARG A 4 -2.38 6.04 -10.06
C ARG A 4 -2.88 7.30 -9.37
N LEU A 5 -3.34 8.29 -10.14
CA LEU A 5 -3.86 9.54 -9.59
C LEU A 5 -5.18 9.30 -8.84
N ALA A 6 -6.05 8.47 -9.40
CA ALA A 6 -7.30 8.08 -8.74
C ALA A 6 -7.03 7.39 -7.39
N PHE A 7 -6.03 6.49 -7.35
CA PHE A 7 -5.59 5.85 -6.12
C PHE A 7 -5.08 6.85 -5.08
N PHE A 8 -4.13 7.73 -5.43
CA PHE A 8 -3.58 8.70 -4.48
C PHE A 8 -4.62 9.71 -4.00
N THR A 9 -5.52 10.16 -4.88
CA THR A 9 -6.64 11.02 -4.50
C THR A 9 -7.52 10.33 -3.48
N TYR A 10 -7.93 9.08 -3.75
CA TYR A 10 -8.72 8.28 -2.81
C TYR A 10 -7.99 8.10 -1.47
N LEU A 11 -6.71 7.74 -1.50
CA LEU A 11 -5.94 7.44 -0.30
C LEU A 11 -5.71 8.69 0.55
N SER A 12 -5.51 9.86 -0.06
CA SER A 12 -5.38 11.14 0.65
C SER A 12 -6.62 11.49 1.48
N GLN A 13 -7.81 11.16 0.96
CA GLN A 13 -9.09 11.38 1.65
C GLN A 13 -9.42 10.25 2.64
N ASN A 14 -8.79 9.09 2.48
CA ASN A 14 -9.09 7.89 3.25
C ASN A 14 -7.80 7.23 3.79
N PRO A 15 -7.00 7.95 4.60
CA PRO A 15 -5.64 7.51 4.94
C PRO A 15 -5.58 6.29 5.88
N LEU A 16 -6.73 5.87 6.43
CA LEU A 16 -6.87 4.68 7.27
C LEU A 16 -7.41 3.46 6.51
N LYS A 17 -7.70 3.56 5.20
CA LYS A 17 -8.31 2.45 4.44
C LYS A 17 -7.33 1.31 4.14
N GLY A 18 -7.88 0.10 4.11
CA GLY A 18 -7.09 -1.11 3.95
C GLY A 18 -6.79 -1.79 5.29
N ASP A 19 -6.28 -3.01 5.19
CA ASP A 19 -6.09 -3.89 6.33
C ASP A 19 -4.79 -3.52 7.05
N VAL A 20 -4.83 -3.40 8.39
CA VAL A 20 -3.61 -3.32 9.20
C VAL A 20 -2.88 -4.66 9.09
N ILE A 21 -1.60 -4.61 8.78
CA ILE A 21 -0.78 -5.81 8.67
C ILE A 21 -0.32 -6.20 10.08
N GLN A 22 -0.75 -7.37 10.56
CA GLN A 22 -0.29 -7.90 11.85
C GLN A 22 1.25 -8.01 11.87
N HIS A 23 1.86 -7.61 12.98
CA HIS A 23 3.31 -7.48 13.13
C HIS A 23 4.01 -6.53 12.14
N GLY A 24 3.25 -5.85 11.27
CA GLY A 24 3.73 -4.86 10.31
C GLY A 24 3.99 -3.48 10.92
N LYS A 25 3.88 -3.31 12.25
CA LYS A 25 4.21 -2.09 12.99
C LYS A 25 3.61 -0.79 12.40
N GLY A 26 2.32 -0.83 12.06
CA GLY A 26 1.59 0.32 11.52
C GLY A 26 1.47 0.35 9.99
N LEU A 27 2.03 -0.64 9.28
CA LEU A 27 1.79 -0.80 7.85
C LEU A 27 0.36 -1.24 7.53
N ARG A 28 -0.15 -0.73 6.41
CA ARG A 28 -1.49 -1.02 5.89
C ARG A 28 -1.40 -1.58 4.47
N LYS A 29 -2.35 -2.45 4.14
CA LYS A 29 -2.51 -3.07 2.83
C LYS A 29 -3.86 -2.73 2.23
N ILE A 30 -3.88 -2.07 1.08
CA ILE A 30 -5.10 -1.77 0.34
C ILE A 30 -5.13 -2.54 -0.98
N ARG A 31 -6.29 -3.12 -1.31
CA ARG A 31 -6.56 -3.75 -2.60
C ARG A 31 -7.19 -2.70 -3.51
N TRP A 32 -6.55 -2.37 -4.61
CA TRP A 32 -7.03 -1.35 -5.56
C TRP A 32 -7.37 -2.00 -6.90
N ALA A 33 -8.54 -1.70 -7.44
CA ALA A 33 -8.93 -2.12 -8.78
C ALA A 33 -8.48 -1.07 -9.80
N THR A 34 -7.74 -1.49 -10.83
CA THR A 34 -7.39 -0.63 -11.96
C THR A 34 -8.52 -0.61 -12.99
N SER A 35 -8.68 0.52 -13.66
CA SER A 35 -9.72 0.72 -14.65
C SER A 35 -9.37 -0.03 -15.95
N GLY A 36 -10.34 -0.70 -16.55
CA GLY A 36 -10.19 -1.29 -17.90
C GLY A 36 -9.35 -2.58 -18.00
N LYS A 37 -8.72 -3.04 -16.92
CA LYS A 37 -8.12 -4.38 -16.85
C LYS A 37 -9.10 -5.30 -16.11
N GLY A 38 -9.49 -6.42 -16.72
CA GLY A 38 -10.49 -7.37 -16.20
C GLY A 38 -10.13 -8.01 -14.84
N LYS A 39 -10.54 -9.26 -14.58
CA LYS A 39 -10.35 -9.93 -13.26
C LYS A 39 -8.91 -9.93 -12.69
N SER A 40 -7.89 -9.66 -13.52
CA SER A 40 -6.45 -9.57 -13.21
C SER A 40 -5.91 -8.15 -12.99
N GLY A 41 -6.70 -7.09 -13.21
CA GLY A 41 -6.19 -5.70 -13.19
C GLY A 41 -5.80 -5.16 -11.82
N GLY A 42 -6.31 -5.75 -10.74
CA GLY A 42 -6.11 -5.22 -9.40
C GLY A 42 -4.65 -5.27 -8.93
N VAL A 43 -4.27 -4.31 -8.08
CA VAL A 43 -2.99 -4.27 -7.38
C VAL A 43 -3.20 -4.26 -5.87
N ARG A 44 -2.18 -4.66 -5.13
CA ARG A 44 -2.09 -4.49 -3.68
C ARG A 44 -1.01 -3.45 -3.39
N VAL A 45 -1.37 -2.45 -2.59
CA VAL A 45 -0.45 -1.39 -2.18
C VAL A 45 -0.18 -1.52 -0.69
N ILE A 46 1.09 -1.55 -0.32
CA ILE A 46 1.55 -1.48 1.07
C ILE A 46 1.99 -0.05 1.34
N TYR A 47 1.43 0.55 2.39
CA TYR A 47 1.75 1.93 2.74
C TYR A 47 1.81 2.12 4.25
N TYR A 48 2.38 3.26 4.64
CA TYR A 48 2.43 3.75 6.01
C TYR A 48 1.86 5.16 6.05
N ASN A 49 1.16 5.51 7.12
CA ASN A 49 0.58 6.85 7.32
C ASN A 49 0.97 7.43 8.69
N MET A 50 1.51 8.65 8.68
CA MET A 50 1.71 9.51 9.86
C MET A 50 0.70 10.65 9.73
N LEU A 51 -0.48 10.48 10.35
CA LEU A 51 -1.58 11.44 10.17
C LEU A 51 -1.26 12.80 10.78
N ASP A 52 -0.53 12.83 11.89
CA ASP A 52 -0.15 14.06 12.57
C ASP A 52 0.75 14.94 11.68
N ASP A 53 1.55 14.30 10.82
CA ASP A 53 2.42 14.98 9.84
C ASP A 53 1.77 15.11 8.44
N GLY A 54 0.52 14.65 8.28
CA GLY A 54 -0.16 14.60 6.97
C GLY A 54 0.54 13.70 5.93
N LEU A 55 1.40 12.79 6.36
CA LEU A 55 2.30 12.05 5.49
C LEU A 55 1.78 10.63 5.21
N ILE A 56 1.72 10.27 3.93
CA ILE A 56 1.45 8.91 3.46
C ILE A 56 2.59 8.47 2.55
N VAL A 57 3.16 7.30 2.82
CA VAL A 57 4.24 6.74 1.99
C VAL A 57 3.88 5.34 1.54
N CYS A 58 3.77 5.18 0.23
CA CYS A 58 3.64 3.88 -0.41
C CYS A 58 5.02 3.22 -0.51
N LEU A 59 5.15 2.02 0.06
CA LEU A 59 6.39 1.27 0.12
C LEU A 59 6.49 0.23 -0.99
N ALA A 60 5.36 -0.35 -1.38
CA ALA A 60 5.32 -1.39 -2.40
C ALA A 60 3.97 -1.42 -3.11
N VAL A 61 4.02 -1.76 -4.39
CA VAL A 61 2.85 -2.08 -5.22
C VAL A 61 3.16 -3.38 -5.94
N TYR A 62 2.23 -4.33 -5.90
CA TYR A 62 2.37 -5.59 -6.61
C TYR A 62 1.02 -6.05 -7.17
N ALA A 63 1.05 -6.77 -8.29
CA ALA A 63 -0.15 -7.21 -8.98
C ALA A 63 -0.89 -8.29 -8.18
N LYS A 64 -2.20 -8.40 -8.39
CA LYS A 64 -3.06 -9.37 -7.68
C LYS A 64 -2.54 -10.82 -7.76
N ASN A 65 -1.96 -11.19 -8.90
CA ASN A 65 -1.48 -12.54 -9.22
C ASN A 65 -0.03 -12.82 -8.80
N GLU A 66 0.74 -11.80 -8.41
CA GLU A 66 2.14 -11.99 -8.05
C GLU A 66 2.28 -12.63 -6.67
N LYS A 67 1.59 -12.08 -5.67
CA LYS A 67 1.62 -12.56 -4.28
C LYS A 67 0.30 -12.31 -3.60
N GLU A 68 -0.13 -13.19 -2.69
CA GLU A 68 -1.34 -12.97 -1.90
C GLU A 68 -1.06 -12.08 -0.68
N ASN A 69 0.03 -12.39 0.03
CA ASN A 69 0.51 -11.66 1.19
C ASN A 69 2.00 -11.35 1.04
N ILE A 70 2.42 -10.20 1.56
CA ILE A 70 3.82 -9.86 1.73
C ILE A 70 4.36 -10.62 2.95
N SER A 71 5.54 -11.24 2.83
CA SER A 71 6.12 -12.01 3.92
C SER A 71 6.62 -11.09 5.05
N ALA A 72 6.71 -11.64 6.26
CA ALA A 72 7.29 -10.93 7.40
C ALA A 72 8.74 -10.47 7.14
N LYS A 73 9.50 -11.24 6.35
CA LYS A 73 10.87 -10.89 5.94
C LYS A 73 10.88 -9.65 5.04
N GLU A 74 10.00 -9.60 4.03
CA GLU A 74 9.88 -8.47 3.12
C GLU A 74 9.40 -7.20 3.84
N LEU A 75 8.43 -7.34 4.75
CA LEU A 75 7.98 -6.23 5.61
C LEU A 75 9.12 -5.66 6.46
N LYS A 76 9.99 -6.53 6.99
CA LYS A 76 11.16 -6.10 7.77
C LYS A 76 12.17 -5.35 6.92
N SER A 77 12.40 -5.80 5.68
CA SER A 77 13.28 -5.10 4.73
C SER A 77 12.78 -3.70 4.38
N LEU A 78 11.48 -3.56 4.06
CA LEU A 78 10.86 -2.25 3.75
C LEU A 78 10.94 -1.24 4.90
N LYS A 79 11.03 -1.73 6.14
CA LYS A 79 11.18 -0.87 7.33
C LYS A 79 12.61 -0.32 7.48
N ASN A 80 13.62 -1.12 7.19
CA ASN A 80 15.01 -0.68 7.38
C ASN A 80 15.36 0.49 6.45
N GLU A 81 14.75 0.53 5.28
CA GLU A 81 14.88 1.63 4.31
C GLU A 81 14.27 2.95 4.82
N LYS A 82 13.32 2.88 5.77
CA LYS A 82 12.68 4.03 6.43
C LYS A 82 13.43 4.56 7.65
N GLN A 83 14.34 3.78 8.24
CA GLN A 83 15.09 4.14 9.46
C GLN A 83 16.56 4.50 9.20
N GLY A 84 16.97 4.52 7.94
CA GLY A 84 18.28 4.99 7.51
C GLY A 84 18.18 6.38 6.88
N ASN A 85 18.00 7.40 7.71
CA ASN A 85 18.45 8.79 7.52
C ASN A 85 18.12 9.59 8.79
#